data_AF-A0A8H5N7Q9-F1
#
_entry.id   AF-A0A8H5N7Q9-F1
#
_cell.length_a   1.000
_cell.length_b   1.000
_cell.length_c   1.000
_cell.angle_alpha   90.00
_cell.angle_beta   90.00
_cell.angle_gamma   90.00
#
_symmetry.space_group_name_H-M   'P 1'
#
loop_
_entity.id
_entity.type
_entity.pdbx_description
1 polymer ?
#
loop_
_entity_poly.entity_id
_entity_poly.type
_entity_poly.pdbx_seq_one_letter_code
_entity_poly.pdbx_strand_id
1 'polypeptide(L)'
;MIMNMHDFFQQQRLNAITSVEIVWEFAPWILPDIEDHSRSVPPLSDIESFRQFLKVIPNLFLNIKKLYVSLQGEMIPKSYGQLRDADKYSTKERILLVERNIIWKVDQMVPYLKPHVDFSIAYPTSTYAVQRSLALRQGWTVKQRHETGEVERHWRPLSKCKPRTGYWVCLGDKDVRRKRARGIIGHKHMPARVSEKKYDVFFRS
;
A
#
# COMPACT_ATOMS: atom_id res chain seq x y z
N MET A 1 5.76 10.93 -16.25
CA MET A 1 6.06 10.06 -17.40
C MET A 1 4.97 9.01 -17.64
N ILE A 2 4.61 8.17 -16.65
CA ILE A 2 3.56 7.14 -16.83
C ILE A 2 2.18 7.71 -17.19
N MET A 3 1.83 8.88 -16.65
CA MET A 3 0.52 9.51 -16.86
C MET A 3 0.26 9.97 -18.30
N ASN A 4 1.32 10.13 -19.09
CA ASN A 4 1.29 10.64 -20.45
C ASN A 4 1.83 9.61 -21.46
N MET A 5 1.79 8.32 -21.15
CA MET A 5 2.36 7.29 -22.02
C MET A 5 1.80 7.30 -23.45
N HIS A 6 0.55 7.72 -23.62
CA HIS A 6 -0.08 7.87 -24.94
C HIS A 6 0.61 8.92 -25.82
N ASP A 7 1.32 9.88 -25.23
CA ASP A 7 2.05 10.92 -25.96
C ASP A 7 3.41 10.42 -26.47
N PHE A 8 3.95 9.36 -25.86
CA PHE A 8 5.29 8.83 -26.16
C PHE A 8 5.27 7.51 -26.92
N PHE A 9 4.21 6.71 -26.79
CA PHE A 9 4.09 5.40 -27.41
C PHE A 9 2.90 5.34 -28.35
N GLN A 10 3.13 4.76 -29.54
CA GLN A 10 2.04 4.40 -30.44
C GLN A 10 1.06 3.45 -29.74
N GLN A 11 -0.24 3.64 -30.00
CA GLN A 11 -1.31 2.84 -29.40
C GLN A 11 -1.13 1.33 -29.60
N GLN A 12 -0.58 0.90 -30.73
CA GLN A 12 -0.27 -0.51 -31.00
C GLN A 12 0.74 -1.08 -29.99
N ARG A 13 1.76 -0.31 -29.61
CA ARG A 13 2.76 -0.73 -28.61
C ARG A 13 2.14 -0.81 -27.23
N LEU A 14 1.31 0.16 -26.85
CA LEU A 14 0.58 0.14 -25.57
C LEU A 14 -0.38 -1.06 -25.49
N ASN A 15 -1.05 -1.38 -26.60
CA ASN A 15 -1.94 -2.53 -26.70
C ASN A 15 -1.22 -3.89 -26.67
N ALA A 16 0.09 -3.92 -26.95
CA ALA A 16 0.90 -5.14 -26.82
C ALA A 16 1.30 -5.42 -25.36
N ILE A 17 1.22 -4.43 -24.48
CA ILE A 17 1.55 -4.60 -23.06
C ILE A 17 0.43 -5.37 -22.37
N THR A 18 0.75 -6.59 -21.95
CA THR A 18 -0.18 -7.52 -21.28
C THR A 18 0.15 -7.72 -19.80
N SER A 19 1.33 -7.31 -19.35
CA SER A 19 1.77 -7.41 -17.96
C SER A 19 2.53 -6.16 -17.58
N VAL A 20 2.18 -5.58 -16.43
CA VAL A 20 2.80 -4.35 -15.93
C VAL A 20 3.15 -4.53 -14.47
N GLU A 21 4.39 -4.18 -14.14
CA GLU A 21 4.87 -4.03 -12.77
C GLU A 21 5.24 -2.56 -12.56
N ILE A 22 4.72 -1.99 -11.47
CA ILE A 22 4.96 -0.60 -11.10
C ILE A 22 5.49 -0.56 -9.69
N VAL A 23 6.63 0.08 -9.51
CA VAL A 23 7.17 0.42 -8.20
C VAL A 23 6.84 1.88 -7.93
N TRP A 24 6.08 2.14 -6.87
CA TRP A 24 5.71 3.48 -6.44
C TRP A 24 6.39 3.82 -5.12
N GLU A 25 7.33 4.76 -5.16
CA GLU A 25 8.04 5.22 -3.96
C GLU A 25 7.37 6.48 -3.40
N PHE A 26 6.82 6.38 -2.19
CA PHE A 26 6.31 7.53 -1.47
C PHE A 26 7.44 8.35 -0.84
N ALA A 27 7.42 9.66 -1.10
CA ALA A 27 8.10 10.60 -0.24
C ALA A 27 7.39 10.67 1.12
N PRO A 28 8.11 11.01 2.21
CA PRO A 28 7.49 11.20 3.50
C PRO A 28 6.50 12.36 3.40
N TRP A 29 5.21 12.04 3.51
CA TRP A 29 4.16 13.03 3.49
C TRP A 29 3.86 13.51 4.92
N ILE A 30 4.07 14.80 5.12
CA ILE A 30 3.85 15.50 6.38
C ILE A 30 2.38 15.94 6.40
N LEU A 31 1.74 15.84 7.56
CA LEU A 31 0.32 16.21 7.70
C LEU A 31 0.11 17.71 7.45
N PRO A 32 -1.07 18.12 6.93
CA PRO A 32 -1.33 19.46 6.40
C PRO A 32 -1.04 20.63 7.33
N ASP A 33 -0.96 20.38 8.64
CA ASP A 33 -0.70 21.38 9.67
C ASP A 33 0.72 21.98 9.63
N ILE A 34 1.59 21.55 8.71
CA ILE A 34 3.01 21.87 8.73
C ILE A 34 3.50 22.19 7.31
N GLU A 35 3.70 23.47 7.04
CA GLU A 35 4.43 23.96 5.87
C GLU A 35 5.92 23.63 6.03
N ASP A 36 6.39 22.54 5.42
CA ASP A 36 7.83 22.27 5.28
C ASP A 36 8.27 22.67 3.87
N HIS A 37 8.53 23.96 3.69
CA HIS A 37 9.02 24.55 2.43
C HIS A 37 10.45 24.13 2.06
N SER A 38 11.12 23.30 2.89
CA SER A 38 12.55 22.97 2.73
C SER A 38 12.82 21.67 1.98
N ARG A 39 11.79 20.83 1.72
CA ARG A 39 11.97 19.53 1.07
C ARG A 39 11.76 19.59 -0.44
N SER A 40 12.82 19.26 -1.18
CA SER A 40 12.69 18.83 -2.58
C SER A 40 11.99 17.47 -2.63
N VAL A 41 10.66 17.47 -2.71
CA VAL A 41 9.87 16.26 -2.89
C VAL A 41 10.08 15.78 -4.33
N PRO A 42 10.54 14.53 -4.56
CA PRO A 42 10.64 13.99 -5.90
C PRO A 42 9.29 14.11 -6.63
N PRO A 43 9.27 14.47 -7.92
CA PRO A 43 8.02 14.59 -8.65
C PRO A 43 7.25 13.26 -8.62
N LEU A 44 5.94 13.34 -8.47
CA LEU A 44 5.03 12.18 -8.41
C LEU A 44 5.22 11.24 -7.21
N SER A 45 5.90 11.67 -6.15
CA SER A 45 6.11 10.84 -4.95
C SER A 45 5.10 11.09 -3.82
N ASP A 46 4.19 12.06 -4.01
CA ASP A 46 3.16 12.42 -3.05
C ASP A 46 1.87 11.60 -3.21
N ILE A 47 0.97 11.70 -2.23
CA ILE A 47 -0.28 10.94 -2.24
C ILE A 47 -1.28 11.42 -3.26
N GLU A 48 -1.30 12.70 -3.62
CA GLU A 48 -2.23 13.18 -4.64
C GLU A 48 -1.81 12.67 -6.01
N SER A 49 -0.51 12.67 -6.31
CA SER A 49 0.04 12.00 -7.49
C SER A 49 -0.30 10.51 -7.54
N PHE A 50 -0.23 9.81 -6.41
CA PHE A 50 -0.64 8.39 -6.35
C PHE A 50 -2.14 8.22 -6.64
N ARG A 51 -2.99 9.09 -6.11
CA ARG A 51 -4.43 9.06 -6.39
C ARG A 51 -4.73 9.35 -7.86
N GLN A 52 -4.03 10.30 -8.46
CA GLN A 52 -4.17 10.57 -9.89
C GLN A 52 -3.74 9.34 -10.71
N PHE A 53 -2.61 8.72 -10.34
CA PHE A 53 -2.15 7.48 -10.95
C PHE A 53 -3.21 6.36 -10.89
N LEU A 54 -3.83 6.14 -9.72
CA LEU A 54 -4.91 5.16 -9.57
C LEU A 54 -6.13 5.45 -10.45
N LYS A 55 -6.43 6.73 -10.76
CA LYS A 55 -7.53 7.09 -11.67
C LYS A 55 -7.21 6.76 -13.13
N VAL A 56 -5.94 6.89 -13.53
CA VAL A 56 -5.52 6.76 -14.93
C VAL A 56 -5.20 5.31 -15.29
N ILE A 57 -4.67 4.52 -14.36
CA ILE A 57 -4.18 3.17 -14.67
C ILE A 57 -5.19 2.22 -15.35
N PRO A 58 -6.50 2.22 -15.01
CA PRO A 58 -7.44 1.32 -15.67
C PRO A 58 -7.58 1.56 -17.17
N ASN A 59 -7.28 2.78 -17.62
CA ASN A 59 -7.44 3.21 -19.02
C ASN A 59 -6.12 3.21 -19.80
N LEU A 60 -4.98 3.13 -19.11
CA LEU A 60 -3.66 3.29 -19.74
C LEU A 60 -3.24 2.04 -20.55
N PHE A 61 -3.58 0.85 -20.06
CA PHE A 61 -3.23 -0.42 -20.69
C PHE A 61 -4.48 -1.21 -21.05
N LEU A 62 -4.95 -1.06 -22.29
CA LEU A 62 -6.22 -1.64 -22.71
C LEU A 62 -6.20 -3.18 -22.72
N ASN A 63 -5.05 -3.83 -22.96
CA ASN A 63 -4.98 -5.30 -23.06
C ASN A 63 -4.23 -5.95 -21.88
N ILE A 64 -4.15 -5.24 -20.76
CA ILE A 64 -3.47 -5.76 -19.57
C ILE A 64 -4.18 -7.01 -19.06
N LYS A 65 -3.39 -8.02 -18.70
CA LYS A 65 -3.82 -9.26 -18.07
C LYS A 65 -3.28 -9.38 -16.65
N LYS A 66 -2.13 -8.78 -16.37
CA LYS A 66 -1.49 -8.79 -15.05
C LYS A 66 -1.05 -7.38 -14.68
N LEU A 67 -1.44 -6.92 -13.50
CA LEU A 67 -1.01 -5.66 -12.92
C LEU A 67 -0.50 -5.89 -11.51
N TYR A 68 0.79 -5.63 -11.31
CA TYR A 68 1.44 -5.67 -10.00
C TYR A 68 1.90 -4.27 -9.62
N VAL A 69 1.55 -3.83 -8.42
CA VAL A 69 1.97 -2.52 -7.89
C VAL A 69 2.70 -2.75 -6.57
N SER A 70 3.97 -2.38 -6.49
CA SER A 70 4.75 -2.40 -5.25
C SER A 70 4.83 -1.00 -4.68
N LEU A 71 4.27 -0.80 -3.47
CA LEU A 71 4.41 0.47 -2.76
C LEU A 71 5.66 0.41 -1.88
N GLN A 72 6.49 1.43 -1.98
CA GLN A 72 7.74 1.60 -1.25
C GLN A 72 7.80 2.97 -0.58
N GLY A 73 8.80 3.17 0.26
CA GLY A 73 9.04 4.46 0.93
C GLY A 73 8.26 4.64 2.24
N GLU A 74 8.14 5.88 2.69
CA GLU A 74 7.58 6.20 4.01
C GLU A 74 6.08 6.52 3.91
N MET A 75 5.26 5.46 3.80
CA MET A 75 3.81 5.58 3.67
C MET A 75 3.08 6.04 4.93
N ILE A 76 3.68 5.83 6.10
CA ILE A 76 3.08 6.22 7.39
C ILE A 76 3.41 7.70 7.65
N PRO A 77 2.39 8.57 7.81
CA PRO A 77 2.61 9.99 8.09
C PRO A 77 3.51 10.18 9.31
N LYS A 78 4.43 11.14 9.20
CA LYS A 78 5.27 11.57 10.32
C LYS A 78 4.83 12.97 10.78
N SER A 79 4.78 13.18 12.09
CA SER A 79 4.79 14.53 12.67
C SER A 79 6.20 15.12 12.56
N TYR A 80 6.31 16.43 12.30
CA TYR A 80 7.60 17.12 12.37
C TYR A 80 8.09 17.11 13.83
N GLY A 81 9.38 16.83 14.05
CA GLY A 81 9.98 16.81 15.39
C GLY A 81 9.80 15.50 16.18
N GLN A 82 10.50 14.43 15.77
CA GLN A 82 10.96 13.40 16.74
C GLN A 82 12.02 13.97 17.72
N LEU A 83 11.88 15.23 18.13
CA LEU A 83 12.85 15.95 18.95
C LEU A 83 12.26 16.82 20.06
N ARG A 84 10.95 17.07 20.14
CA ARG A 84 10.33 17.70 21.31
C ARG A 84 8.81 17.81 21.14
N ASP A 85 8.09 17.22 22.09
CA ASP A 85 6.73 17.51 22.54
C ASP A 85 5.62 17.67 21.48
N ALA A 86 4.85 16.58 21.36
CA ALA A 86 3.45 16.43 20.93
C ALA A 86 3.31 15.43 19.76
N ASP A 87 3.14 14.14 20.09
CA ASP A 87 2.54 13.18 19.17
C ASP A 87 1.07 13.60 18.92
N LYS A 88 0.87 14.60 18.05
CA LYS A 88 -0.44 15.11 17.62
C LYS A 88 -1.33 14.01 17.04
N TYR A 89 -0.73 12.92 16.58
CA TYR A 89 -1.42 11.75 16.05
C TYR A 89 -0.87 10.49 16.67
N SER A 90 -1.77 9.76 17.34
CA SER A 90 -1.56 8.41 17.80
C SER A 90 -1.24 7.46 16.65
N THR A 91 -0.61 6.33 16.97
CA THR A 91 -0.39 5.23 16.01
C THR A 91 -1.69 4.81 15.31
N LYS A 92 -2.82 4.84 16.03
CA LYS A 92 -4.14 4.50 15.49
C LYS A 92 -4.56 5.48 14.39
N GLU A 93 -4.42 6.79 14.62
CA GLU A 93 -4.77 7.81 13.63
C GLU A 93 -3.88 7.72 12.40
N ARG A 94 -2.58 7.45 12.57
CA ARG A 94 -1.65 7.24 11.45
C ARG A 94 -2.05 6.04 10.58
N ILE A 95 -2.50 4.94 11.20
CA ILE A 95 -3.01 3.77 10.47
C ILE A 95 -4.30 4.13 9.71
N LEU A 96 -5.24 4.82 10.35
CA LEU A 96 -6.48 5.26 9.70
C LEU A 96 -6.22 6.19 8.51
N LEU A 97 -5.19 7.02 8.59
CA LEU A 97 -4.76 7.86 7.48
C LEU A 97 -4.23 7.01 6.30
N VAL A 98 -3.43 5.97 6.55
CA VAL A 98 -2.97 5.06 5.49
C VAL A 98 -4.14 4.30 4.86
N GLU A 99 -5.06 3.78 5.68
CA GLU A 99 -6.30 3.14 5.23
C GLU A 99 -7.07 4.05 4.27
N ARG A 100 -7.42 5.26 4.74
CA ARG A 100 -8.28 6.18 4.00
C ARG A 100 -7.63 6.71 2.72
N ASN A 101 -6.34 7.00 2.75
CA ASN A 101 -5.67 7.73 1.68
C ASN A 101 -5.02 6.84 0.64
N ILE A 102 -4.71 5.59 0.99
CA ILE A 102 -4.02 4.65 0.11
C ILE A 102 -4.91 3.42 -0.12
N ILE A 103 -5.22 2.67 0.93
CA ILE A 103 -5.85 1.35 0.79
C ILE A 103 -7.27 1.48 0.21
N TRP A 104 -8.11 2.36 0.75
CA TRP A 104 -9.46 2.59 0.22
C TRP A 104 -9.44 3.16 -1.20
N LYS A 105 -8.38 3.89 -1.57
CA LYS A 105 -8.22 4.40 -2.94
C LYS A 105 -7.89 3.28 -3.91
N VAL A 106 -7.12 2.29 -3.48
CA VAL A 106 -6.92 1.05 -4.24
C VAL A 106 -8.24 0.30 -4.34
N ASP A 107 -8.98 0.11 -3.23
CA ASP A 107 -10.30 -0.55 -3.24
C ASP A 107 -11.27 0.12 -4.23
N GLN A 108 -11.24 1.45 -4.32
CA GLN A 108 -12.05 2.23 -5.26
C GLN A 108 -11.61 2.06 -6.71
N MET A 109 -10.32 1.86 -6.98
CA MET A 109 -9.78 1.70 -8.33
C MET A 109 -10.03 0.31 -8.91
N VAL A 110 -9.86 -0.74 -8.10
CA VAL A 110 -9.89 -2.14 -8.58
C VAL A 110 -11.16 -2.52 -9.35
N PRO A 111 -12.38 -2.09 -8.96
CA PRO A 111 -13.60 -2.34 -9.73
C PRO A 111 -13.56 -1.85 -11.18
N TYR A 112 -12.77 -0.81 -11.48
CA TYR A 112 -12.63 -0.24 -12.82
C TYR A 112 -11.61 -0.99 -13.69
N LEU A 113 -10.81 -1.90 -13.12
CA LEU A 113 -9.94 -2.77 -13.91
C LEU A 113 -10.78 -3.80 -14.68
N LYS A 114 -10.41 -4.07 -15.94
CA LYS A 114 -11.11 -5.06 -16.78
C LYS A 114 -11.25 -6.40 -16.06
N PRO A 115 -12.37 -7.14 -16.17
CA PRO A 115 -12.67 -8.30 -15.32
C PRO A 115 -11.60 -9.39 -15.23
N HIS A 116 -10.82 -9.57 -16.29
CA HIS A 116 -9.79 -10.62 -16.42
C HIS A 116 -8.40 -10.23 -15.90
N VAL A 117 -8.19 -8.98 -15.44
CA VAL A 117 -6.88 -8.54 -14.95
C VAL A 117 -6.59 -9.19 -13.60
N ASP A 118 -5.51 -9.96 -13.52
CA ASP A 118 -4.95 -10.39 -12.24
C ASP A 118 -4.24 -9.19 -11.59
N PHE A 119 -4.81 -8.68 -10.51
CA PHE A 119 -4.30 -7.50 -9.80
C PHE A 119 -3.75 -7.90 -8.44
N SER A 120 -2.53 -7.45 -8.16
CA SER A 120 -1.87 -7.61 -6.88
C SER A 120 -1.19 -6.31 -6.47
N ILE A 121 -1.25 -5.98 -5.19
CA ILE A 121 -0.52 -4.85 -4.62
C ILE A 121 0.36 -5.32 -3.47
N ALA A 122 1.61 -4.86 -3.43
CA ALA A 122 2.52 -5.14 -2.34
C ALA A 122 2.68 -3.90 -1.46
N TYR A 123 2.55 -4.09 -0.15
CA TYR A 123 2.75 -3.03 0.84
C TYR A 123 4.08 -3.22 1.60
N PRO A 124 4.73 -2.14 2.04
CA PRO A 124 5.89 -2.24 2.90
C PRO A 124 5.58 -3.06 4.16
N THR A 125 6.60 -3.73 4.68
CA THR A 125 6.48 -4.66 5.82
C THR A 125 5.62 -4.10 6.97
N SER A 126 5.84 -2.85 7.36
CA SER A 126 5.07 -2.20 8.44
C SER A 126 3.58 -2.05 8.16
N THR A 127 3.20 -1.72 6.93
CA THR A 127 1.80 -1.54 6.50
C THR A 127 1.15 -2.91 6.26
N TYR A 128 1.88 -3.82 5.62
CA TYR A 128 1.42 -5.18 5.36
C TYR A 128 1.08 -5.93 6.66
N ALA A 129 1.91 -5.80 7.70
CA ALA A 129 1.66 -6.45 8.99
C ALA A 129 0.30 -6.06 9.60
N VAL A 130 -0.07 -4.78 9.51
CA VAL A 130 -1.38 -4.29 9.96
C VAL A 130 -2.51 -4.89 9.12
N GLN A 131 -2.36 -4.88 7.79
CA GLN A 131 -3.36 -5.47 6.88
C GLN A 131 -3.56 -6.96 7.12
N ARG A 132 -2.47 -7.71 7.29
CA ARG A 132 -2.50 -9.14 7.58
C ARG A 132 -3.23 -9.43 8.89
N SER A 133 -2.96 -8.67 9.95
CA SER A 133 -3.67 -8.82 11.22
C SER A 133 -5.16 -8.54 11.09
N LEU A 134 -5.57 -7.55 10.28
CA LEU A 134 -6.97 -7.28 9.99
C LEU A 134 -7.61 -8.41 9.18
N ALA A 135 -6.92 -8.91 8.16
CA ALA A 135 -7.38 -10.02 7.33
C ALA A 135 -7.65 -11.28 8.17
N LEU A 136 -6.73 -11.64 9.07
CA LEU A 136 -6.90 -12.78 9.98
C LEU A 136 -8.11 -12.61 10.90
N ARG A 137 -8.31 -11.42 11.48
CA ARG A 137 -9.47 -11.13 12.34
C ARG A 137 -10.81 -11.21 11.60
N GLN A 138 -10.80 -10.92 10.31
CA GLN A 138 -11.99 -10.97 9.46
C GLN A 138 -12.18 -12.34 8.79
N GLY A 139 -11.33 -13.33 9.09
CA GLY A 139 -11.40 -14.67 8.49
C GLY A 139 -11.09 -14.69 7.00
N TRP A 140 -10.35 -13.70 6.49
CA TRP A 140 -9.97 -13.65 5.07
C TRP A 140 -8.86 -14.67 4.76
N THR A 141 -8.78 -15.07 3.49
CA THR A 141 -7.75 -16.01 3.03
C THR A 141 -6.36 -15.40 3.16
N VAL A 142 -5.48 -16.04 3.92
CA VAL A 142 -4.06 -15.70 4.04
C VAL A 142 -3.23 -16.90 3.57
N LYS A 143 -2.29 -16.68 2.66
CA LYS A 143 -1.34 -17.68 2.17
C LYS A 143 0.05 -17.33 2.66
N GLN A 144 0.65 -18.20 3.45
CA GLN A 144 1.98 -17.96 4.00
C GLN A 144 3.07 -18.48 3.08
N ARG A 145 4.23 -17.83 3.11
CA ARG A 145 5.37 -18.21 2.27
C ARG A 145 5.84 -19.64 2.52
N HIS A 146 5.84 -20.07 3.78
CA HIS A 146 6.27 -21.42 4.14
C HIS A 146 5.27 -22.51 3.73
N GLU A 147 4.01 -22.17 3.52
CA GLU A 147 2.95 -23.13 3.10
C GLU A 147 2.94 -23.33 1.58
N THR A 148 3.32 -22.31 0.82
CA THR A 148 3.11 -22.27 -0.65
C THR A 148 4.40 -22.15 -1.46
N GLY A 149 5.52 -21.79 -0.82
CA GLY A 149 6.75 -21.40 -1.51
C GLY A 149 6.69 -20.02 -2.19
N GLU A 150 5.50 -19.39 -2.23
CA GLU A 150 5.25 -18.10 -2.88
C GLU A 150 5.40 -16.92 -1.91
N VAL A 151 5.33 -15.69 -2.44
CA VAL A 151 5.29 -14.48 -1.62
C VAL A 151 4.06 -14.51 -0.71
N GLU A 152 4.26 -14.21 0.57
CA GLU A 152 3.16 -14.14 1.54
C GLU A 152 2.13 -13.11 1.08
N ARG A 153 0.84 -13.50 1.10
CA ARG A 153 -0.25 -12.66 0.62
C ARG A 153 -1.56 -12.98 1.30
N HIS A 154 -2.49 -12.02 1.29
CA HIS A 154 -3.87 -12.26 1.69
C HIS A 154 -4.85 -11.72 0.65
N TRP A 155 -6.02 -12.35 0.57
CA TRP A 155 -7.11 -11.92 -0.28
C TRP A 155 -7.85 -10.77 0.40
N ARG A 156 -7.94 -9.63 -0.28
CA ARG A 156 -8.76 -8.50 0.16
C ARG A 156 -10.07 -8.51 -0.63
N PRO A 157 -11.21 -8.80 0.00
CA PRO A 157 -12.50 -8.79 -0.67
C PRO A 157 -12.96 -7.35 -0.96
N LEU A 158 -13.63 -7.15 -2.09
CA LEU A 158 -14.32 -5.90 -2.43
C LEU A 158 -15.80 -6.02 -2.08
N SER A 159 -16.32 -5.09 -1.31
CA SER A 159 -17.74 -5.06 -0.97
C SER A 159 -18.58 -4.82 -2.22
N LYS A 160 -19.47 -5.76 -2.55
CA LYS A 160 -20.57 -5.58 -3.53
C LYS A 160 -20.13 -5.20 -4.95
N CYS A 161 -18.92 -5.55 -5.38
CA CYS A 161 -18.47 -5.35 -6.76
C CYS A 161 -18.62 -6.66 -7.55
N LYS A 162 -19.37 -6.63 -8.66
CA LYS A 162 -19.36 -7.70 -9.68
C LYS A 162 -18.80 -7.09 -10.96
N PRO A 163 -17.97 -7.81 -11.73
CA PRO A 163 -17.58 -9.22 -11.56
C PRO A 163 -16.41 -9.47 -10.59
N ARG A 164 -15.74 -8.43 -10.07
CA ARG A 164 -14.56 -8.58 -9.21
C ARG A 164 -14.89 -8.73 -7.74
N THR A 165 -14.51 -9.85 -7.16
CA THR A 165 -14.71 -10.16 -5.74
C THR A 165 -13.61 -9.65 -4.81
N GLY A 166 -12.46 -9.20 -5.34
CA GLY A 166 -11.31 -8.80 -4.54
C GLY A 166 -10.00 -8.71 -5.33
N TYR A 167 -8.90 -8.63 -4.59
CA TYR A 167 -7.54 -8.65 -5.13
C TYR A 167 -6.53 -9.17 -4.10
N TRP A 168 -5.33 -9.51 -4.54
CA TRP A 168 -4.26 -9.96 -3.65
C TRP A 168 -3.48 -8.79 -3.07
N VAL A 169 -3.27 -8.84 -1.75
CA VAL A 169 -2.34 -7.96 -1.04
C VAL A 169 -1.14 -8.79 -0.63
N CYS A 170 0.05 -8.40 -1.09
CA CYS A 170 1.30 -9.12 -0.91
C CYS A 170 2.21 -8.41 0.11
N LEU A 171 3.06 -9.19 0.77
CA LEU A 171 4.20 -8.66 1.51
C LEU A 171 5.20 -8.07 0.50
N GLY A 172 5.43 -6.76 0.58
CA GLY A 172 6.42 -6.05 -0.21
C GLY A 172 7.75 -5.86 0.52
N ASP A 173 8.50 -4.85 0.11
CA ASP A 173 9.84 -4.60 0.60
C ASP A 173 9.91 -4.17 2.09
N LYS A 174 11.10 -4.33 2.66
CA LYS A 174 11.40 -3.81 4.00
C LYS A 174 11.39 -2.30 4.00
N ASP A 175 11.00 -1.70 5.12
CA ASP A 175 11.06 -0.25 5.32
C ASP A 175 12.54 0.24 5.38
N VAL A 176 13.21 0.44 4.25
CA VAL A 176 14.68 0.70 4.18
C VAL A 176 15.08 2.05 4.80
N ARG A 177 14.19 3.05 4.82
CA ARG A 177 14.46 4.41 5.34
C ARG A 177 14.06 4.66 6.80
N ARG A 178 13.47 3.68 7.49
CA ARG A 178 13.32 3.79 8.95
C ARG A 178 14.71 3.64 9.57
N LYS A 179 15.31 4.75 10.02
CA LYS A 179 16.31 4.69 11.11
C LYS A 179 15.66 3.82 12.19
N ARG A 180 16.25 2.64 12.45
CA ARG A 180 15.83 1.80 13.58
C ARG A 180 15.72 2.74 14.77
N ALA A 181 14.51 2.95 15.29
CA ALA A 181 14.40 3.40 16.66
C ALA A 181 15.24 2.41 17.46
N ARG A 182 16.34 2.88 18.08
CA ARG A 182 17.08 2.08 19.05
C ARG A 182 16.09 1.86 20.20
N GLY A 183 15.33 0.78 20.09
CA GLY A 183 14.12 0.56 20.85
C GLY A 183 13.06 -0.12 19.97
N ILE A 184 13.24 -1.43 19.74
CA ILE A 184 12.18 -2.39 19.36
C ILE A 184 11.49 -2.02 18.04
N ILE A 185 11.94 -2.49 16.88
CA ILE A 185 11.54 -3.76 16.27
C ILE A 185 12.71 -4.18 15.37
N GLY A 186 13.64 -4.94 15.95
CA GLY A 186 14.69 -5.61 15.22
C GLY A 186 14.24 -7.01 14.86
N HIS A 187 14.32 -7.34 13.57
CA HIS A 187 14.28 -8.70 13.03
C HIS A 187 15.36 -9.60 13.66
N LYS A 188 15.16 -10.05 14.90
CA LYS A 188 15.87 -11.23 15.45
C LYS A 188 14.96 -12.21 16.18
N HIS A 189 13.73 -11.84 16.54
CA HIS A 189 12.67 -12.79 16.86
C HIS A 189 11.34 -12.14 16.48
N MET A 190 10.74 -12.57 15.38
CA MET A 190 9.28 -12.58 15.33
C MET A 190 8.91 -13.86 16.06
N PRO A 191 8.49 -13.81 17.34
CA PRO A 191 7.94 -15.01 17.94
C PRO A 191 6.71 -15.39 17.12
N ALA A 192 6.57 -16.68 16.81
CA ALA A 192 5.44 -17.25 16.09
C ALA A 192 4.06 -16.99 16.77
N ARG A 193 4.04 -16.26 17.88
CA ARG A 193 2.88 -15.69 18.56
C ARG A 193 3.21 -14.28 19.03
N VAL A 194 2.74 -13.27 18.30
CA VAL A 194 2.52 -11.96 18.91
C VAL A 194 1.32 -12.16 19.83
N SER A 195 1.51 -12.00 21.14
CA SER A 195 0.41 -12.20 22.09
C SER A 195 -0.75 -11.27 21.79
N GLU A 196 -1.94 -11.85 21.67
CA GLU A 196 -3.21 -11.17 21.39
C GLU A 196 -3.45 -9.99 22.36
N LYS A 197 -2.89 -10.07 23.58
CA LYS A 197 -3.18 -9.16 24.68
C LYS A 197 -2.60 -7.75 24.58
N LYS A 198 -1.62 -7.46 23.71
CA LYS A 198 -1.04 -6.10 23.61
C LYS A 198 -1.82 -5.15 22.68
N TYR A 199 -2.81 -5.68 21.97
CA TYR A 199 -3.74 -4.91 21.13
C TYR A 199 -5.21 -5.18 21.52
N ASP A 200 -5.47 -5.48 22.80
CA ASP A 200 -6.83 -5.69 23.36
C ASP A 200 -7.63 -4.39 23.55
N VAL A 201 -7.04 -3.22 23.33
CA VAL A 201 -7.75 -1.93 23.44
C VAL A 201 -8.50 -1.55 22.16
N PHE A 202 -8.44 -2.39 21.12
CA PHE A 202 -8.88 -2.06 19.78
C PHE A 202 -10.26 -2.68 19.50
N PHE A 203 -11.30 -1.88 19.74
CA PHE A 203 -12.68 -2.08 19.26
C PHE A 203 -13.51 -3.09 20.06
N ARG A 204 -13.97 -2.69 21.25
CA ARG A 204 -15.30 -3.09 21.69
C ARG A 204 -16.33 -2.22 20.94
N SER A 205 -17.30 -2.89 20.34
CA SER A 205 -18.54 -2.33 19.78
C SER A 205 -19.29 -1.48 20.80
#